data_AF-A0A0F9BMQ5-F1
#
_entry.id   AF-A0A0F9BMQ5-F1
#
_cell.length_a   1.000
_cell.length_b   1.000
_cell.length_c   1.000
_cell.angle_alpha   90.00
_cell.angle_beta   90.00
_cell.angle_gamma   90.00
#
_symmetry.space_group_name_H-M   'P 1'
#
loop_
_entity.id
_entity.type
_entity.pdbx_description
1 polymer ?
#
loop_
_entity_poly.entity_id
_entity_poly.type
_entity_poly.pdbx_seq_one_letter_code
_entity_poly.pdbx_strand_id
1 'polypeptide(L)'
;MLQEKNFVPVTKELADEKTLVVDTDTHWAKRGAVRLDKKAYPHIIFYRGEYLGGLHSVNQQVIYYRWTGKKWITAESPDLPIATGDILVSSPDKASLLLAGKKDGNVELAWWNTKDGGKSFKKGEVLYNRKKSGITTSAIIRNAHPNARVIISGNHKGDYKKMYLVGDHGPIKRLKTEADQLDE
;
A
#
# COMPACT_ATOMS: atom_id res chain seq x y z
N MET A 1 12.09 31.02 -6.57
CA MET A 1 12.61 29.78 -5.97
C MET A 1 13.67 29.23 -6.91
N LEU A 2 14.94 29.30 -6.53
CA LEU A 2 16.02 28.65 -7.26
C LEU A 2 15.78 27.14 -7.20
N GLN A 3 15.55 26.49 -8.35
CA GLN A 3 15.69 25.05 -8.43
C GLN A 3 17.17 24.75 -8.19
N GLU A 4 17.52 24.28 -6.99
CA GLU A 4 18.83 23.65 -6.81
C GLU A 4 18.93 22.51 -7.81
N LYS A 5 19.93 22.61 -8.69
CA LYS A 5 20.22 21.64 -9.73
C LYS A 5 20.75 20.39 -9.05
N ASN A 6 19.85 19.51 -8.60
CA ASN A 6 20.24 18.21 -8.08
C ASN A 6 20.97 17.47 -9.19
N PHE A 7 22.26 17.20 -8.96
CA PHE A 7 23.07 16.42 -9.89
C PHE A 7 22.41 15.04 -10.07
N VAL A 8 22.19 14.68 -11.33
CA VAL A 8 21.72 13.35 -11.72
C VAL A 8 22.89 12.58 -12.33
N PRO A 9 23.16 11.33 -11.91
CA PRO A 9 22.43 10.56 -10.90
C PRO A 9 22.68 11.05 -9.47
N VAL A 10 21.69 10.88 -8.59
CA VAL A 10 21.80 11.17 -7.15
C VAL A 10 22.60 10.05 -6.48
N THR A 11 23.69 10.37 -5.77
CA THR A 11 24.50 9.39 -5.03
C THR A 11 23.87 9.05 -3.68
N LYS A 12 24.37 8.00 -3.02
CA LYS A 12 23.91 7.64 -1.66
C LYS A 12 24.14 8.79 -0.69
N GLU A 13 25.32 9.39 -0.70
CA GLU A 13 25.73 10.45 0.22
C GLU A 13 24.83 11.68 0.05
N LEU A 14 24.56 12.07 -1.21
CA LEU A 14 23.64 13.17 -1.51
C LEU A 14 22.19 12.83 -1.12
N ALA A 15 21.77 11.58 -1.30
CA ALA A 15 20.44 11.15 -0.90
C ALA A 15 20.27 11.16 0.63
N ASP A 16 21.28 10.70 1.37
CA ASP A 16 21.31 10.69 2.84
C ASP A 16 21.25 12.13 3.38
N GLU A 17 21.98 13.08 2.76
CA GLU A 17 21.98 14.48 3.18
C GLU A 17 20.68 15.22 2.83
N LYS A 18 20.18 15.08 1.59
CA LYS A 18 19.14 15.97 1.06
C LYS A 18 17.75 15.36 0.92
N THR A 19 17.63 14.04 0.95
CA THR A 19 16.37 13.34 0.62
C THR A 19 15.92 12.31 1.64
N LEU A 20 16.70 12.12 2.72
CA LEU A 20 16.38 11.16 3.77
C LEU A 20 15.07 11.52 4.46
N VAL A 21 14.14 10.58 4.45
CA VAL A 21 12.86 10.67 5.17
C VAL A 21 13.05 10.24 6.62
N VAL A 22 13.71 9.11 6.79
CA VAL A 22 13.85 8.43 8.08
C VAL A 22 14.99 7.40 7.97
N ASP A 23 15.76 7.22 9.04
CA ASP A 23 16.65 6.08 9.19
C ASP A 23 15.83 4.86 9.68
N THR A 24 16.07 3.69 9.11
CA THR A 24 15.41 2.44 9.52
C THR A 24 16.28 1.63 10.49
N ASP A 25 17.48 2.12 10.81
CA ASP A 25 18.53 1.41 11.54
C ASP A 25 18.77 0.03 10.91
N THR A 26 18.67 -1.04 11.70
CA THR A 26 18.89 -2.42 11.30
C THR A 26 17.68 -3.05 10.60
N HIS A 27 16.53 -2.36 10.55
CA HIS A 27 15.32 -2.90 9.92
C HIS A 27 15.45 -2.91 8.41
N TRP A 28 15.00 -4.01 7.80
CA TRP A 28 14.91 -4.13 6.36
C TRP A 28 13.68 -3.41 5.84
N ALA A 29 13.90 -2.52 4.87
CA ALA A 29 12.86 -1.75 4.23
C ALA A 29 12.47 -2.34 2.87
N LYS A 30 11.18 -2.36 2.56
CA LYS A 30 10.66 -2.57 1.21
C LYS A 30 9.87 -1.34 0.79
N ARG A 31 10.11 -0.90 -0.45
CA ARG A 31 9.42 0.24 -1.06
C ARG A 31 7.92 -0.02 -1.13
N GLY A 32 7.13 0.97 -0.72
CA GLY A 32 5.68 1.01 -0.93
C GLY A 32 5.31 2.06 -1.95
N ALA A 33 4.45 3.00 -1.56
CA ALA A 33 3.86 4.00 -2.44
C ALA A 33 4.04 5.41 -1.88
N VAL A 34 4.05 6.39 -2.78
CA VAL A 34 4.07 7.83 -2.47
C VAL A 34 2.91 8.53 -3.15
N ARG A 35 2.23 9.43 -2.43
CA ARG A 35 1.18 10.30 -2.94
C ARG A 35 1.32 11.68 -2.34
N LEU A 36 0.90 12.70 -3.07
CA LEU A 36 0.87 14.07 -2.58
C LEU A 36 -0.52 14.40 -2.03
N ASP A 37 -0.59 15.20 -0.97
CA ASP A 37 -1.83 15.80 -0.52
C ASP A 37 -2.19 17.07 -1.34
N LYS A 38 -3.28 17.74 -0.94
CA LYS A 38 -3.74 18.99 -1.56
C LYS A 38 -2.78 20.18 -1.40
N LYS A 39 -1.79 20.09 -0.50
CA LYS A 39 -0.71 21.07 -0.31
C LYS A 39 0.58 20.64 -1.02
N ALA A 40 0.52 19.59 -1.84
CA ALA A 40 1.67 18.95 -2.46
C ALA A 40 2.68 18.37 -1.47
N TYR A 41 2.27 18.09 -0.23
CA TYR A 41 3.14 17.44 0.74
C TYR A 41 3.11 15.92 0.55
N PRO A 42 4.28 15.27 0.53
CA PRO A 42 4.36 13.84 0.33
C PRO A 42 3.87 13.04 1.54
N HIS A 43 3.12 12.00 1.23
CA HIS A 43 2.75 10.90 2.10
C HIS A 43 3.30 9.61 1.52
N ILE A 44 3.86 8.78 2.37
CA ILE A 44 4.62 7.62 1.96
C ILE A 44 4.19 6.42 2.80
N ILE A 45 4.01 5.27 2.17
CA ILE A 45 4.01 3.98 2.87
C ILE A 45 5.29 3.22 2.52
N PHE A 46 5.95 2.68 3.53
CA PHE A 46 7.02 1.70 3.40
C PHE A 46 6.70 0.50 4.27
N TYR A 47 7.37 -0.61 3.99
CA TYR A 47 7.25 -1.81 4.82
C TYR A 47 8.57 -2.02 5.56
N ARG A 48 8.50 -2.23 6.88
CA ARG A 48 9.68 -2.49 7.73
C ARG A 48 9.54 -3.84 8.41
N GLY A 49 10.63 -4.59 8.51
CA GLY A 49 10.69 -5.83 9.27
C GLY A 49 12.10 -6.14 9.74
N GLU A 50 12.22 -7.02 10.72
CA GLU A 50 13.51 -7.50 11.19
C GLU A 50 14.22 -8.34 10.12
N TYR A 51 15.55 -8.37 10.20
CA TYR A 51 16.35 -9.31 9.46
C TYR A 51 16.37 -10.66 10.18
N LEU A 52 15.83 -11.70 9.54
CA LEU A 52 15.72 -13.04 10.11
C LEU A 52 16.69 -14.04 9.47
N GLY A 53 17.81 -13.57 8.89
CA GLY A 53 18.88 -14.45 8.40
C GLY A 53 18.65 -15.14 7.06
N GLY A 54 17.70 -14.67 6.22
CA GLY A 54 17.40 -15.25 4.90
C GLY A 54 17.27 -14.20 3.78
N LEU A 55 17.17 -14.67 2.53
CA LEU A 55 17.05 -13.83 1.31
C LEU A 55 15.81 -12.91 1.29
N HIS A 56 14.81 -13.19 2.14
CA HIS A 56 13.55 -12.44 2.17
C HIS A 56 13.15 -12.13 3.63
N SER A 57 12.89 -10.86 3.93
CA SER A 57 12.21 -10.46 5.17
C SER A 57 10.76 -10.96 5.11
N VAL A 58 10.40 -11.86 6.02
CA VAL A 58 9.17 -12.68 5.89
C VAL A 58 7.92 -11.98 6.43
N ASN A 59 8.07 -10.89 7.19
CA ASN A 59 6.98 -10.18 7.86
C ASN A 59 7.30 -8.69 7.94
N GLN A 60 6.81 -7.90 6.99
CA GLN A 60 7.03 -6.46 7.00
C GLN A 60 5.75 -5.70 7.35
N GLN A 61 5.82 -4.96 8.44
CA GLN A 61 4.79 -4.08 8.95
C GLN A 61 4.65 -2.85 8.04
N VAL A 62 3.42 -2.43 7.76
CA VAL A 62 3.19 -1.16 7.04
C VAL A 62 3.49 0.00 7.97
N ILE A 63 4.34 0.93 7.51
CA ILE A 63 4.65 2.18 8.19
C ILE A 63 4.25 3.34 7.28
N TYR A 64 3.58 4.33 7.85
CA TYR A 64 3.14 5.52 7.15
C TYR A 64 3.98 6.74 7.58
N TYR A 65 4.44 7.52 6.60
CA TYR A 65 5.17 8.77 6.79
C TYR A 65 4.44 9.90 6.10
N ARG A 66 4.56 11.10 6.64
CA ARG A 66 4.11 12.31 5.96
C ARG A 66 5.00 13.51 6.24
N TRP A 67 5.11 14.39 5.26
CA TRP A 67 5.70 15.70 5.44
C TRP A 67 4.64 16.70 5.87
N THR A 68 4.96 17.54 6.85
CA THR A 68 4.04 18.56 7.37
C THR A 68 4.21 19.94 6.73
N GLY A 69 5.15 20.07 5.80
CA GLY A 69 5.69 21.36 5.35
C GLY A 69 6.93 21.80 6.14
N LYS A 70 7.20 21.19 7.30
CA LYS A 70 8.33 21.55 8.19
C LYS A 70 9.17 20.36 8.66
N LYS A 71 8.52 19.22 8.90
CA LYS A 71 9.17 17.99 9.38
C LYS A 71 8.43 16.75 8.89
N TRP A 72 9.17 15.64 8.83
CA TRP A 72 8.61 14.31 8.67
C TRP A 72 7.94 13.86 9.96
N ILE A 73 6.82 13.16 9.81
CA ILE A 73 6.11 12.48 10.89
C ILE A 73 6.01 11.02 10.49
N THR A 74 6.32 10.13 11.43
CA THR A 74 6.16 8.68 11.30
C THR A 74 4.95 8.23 12.12
N ALA A 75 4.09 7.43 11.51
CA ALA A 75 3.07 6.69 12.23
C ALA A 75 3.71 5.43 12.83
N GLU A 76 4.05 5.49 14.11
CA GLU A 76 4.35 4.30 14.92
C GLU A 76 3.05 3.69 15.46
N SER A 77 2.05 3.55 14.58
CA SER A 77 0.75 3.04 14.97
C SER A 77 0.80 1.50 14.99
N PRO A 78 0.55 0.86 16.15
CA PRO A 78 0.40 -0.60 16.23
C PRO A 78 -0.87 -1.09 15.52
N ASP A 79 -1.73 -0.17 15.07
CA ASP A 79 -3.00 -0.52 14.42
C ASP A 79 -2.76 -1.13 13.03
N LEU A 80 -1.73 -0.67 12.31
CA LEU A 80 -1.48 -1.15 10.96
C LEU A 80 -1.07 -2.63 11.00
N PRO A 81 -1.44 -3.44 9.99
CA PRO A 81 -1.08 -4.85 9.94
C PRO A 81 0.22 -5.13 9.16
N ILE A 82 0.72 -6.35 9.26
CA ILE A 82 1.63 -6.94 8.25
C ILE A 82 0.84 -7.10 6.95
N ALA A 83 1.11 -6.24 5.98
CA ALA A 83 0.37 -6.18 4.73
C ALA A 83 1.17 -5.43 3.64
N THR A 84 0.65 -5.47 2.42
CA THR A 84 1.12 -4.64 1.30
C THR A 84 -0.05 -3.96 0.62
N GLY A 85 0.18 -2.81 -0.01
CA GLY A 85 -0.89 -2.10 -0.69
C GLY A 85 -0.48 -0.75 -1.24
N ASP A 86 -1.45 0.14 -1.31
CA ASP A 86 -1.31 1.50 -1.80
C ASP A 86 -2.11 2.48 -0.95
N ILE A 87 -1.98 3.76 -1.22
CA ILE A 87 -2.53 4.85 -0.43
C ILE A 87 -3.32 5.84 -1.29
N LEU A 88 -4.42 6.33 -0.71
CA LEU A 88 -5.13 7.53 -1.14
C LEU A 88 -4.95 8.62 -0.09
N VAL A 89 -4.70 9.84 -0.56
CA VAL A 89 -4.52 11.01 0.30
C VAL A 89 -5.52 12.07 -0.11
N SER A 90 -6.36 12.49 0.84
CA SER A 90 -7.41 13.48 0.59
C SER A 90 -7.07 14.85 1.18
N SER A 91 -6.25 14.89 2.23
CA SER A 91 -5.78 16.10 2.90
C SER A 91 -4.56 15.78 3.78
N PRO A 92 -3.84 16.78 4.32
CA PRO A 92 -2.64 16.56 5.13
C PRO A 92 -2.83 15.61 6.33
N ASP A 93 -4.05 15.52 6.86
CA ASP A 93 -4.35 14.68 8.02
C ASP A 93 -5.28 13.49 7.69
N LYS A 94 -5.70 13.33 6.43
CA LYS A 94 -6.63 12.27 6.02
C LYS A 94 -6.09 11.43 4.88
N ALA A 95 -5.85 10.16 5.17
CA ALA A 95 -5.43 9.17 4.20
C ALA A 95 -6.12 7.83 4.44
N SER A 96 -6.23 7.05 3.36
CA SER A 96 -6.84 5.73 3.33
C SER A 96 -5.87 4.77 2.64
N LEU A 97 -5.43 3.74 3.33
CA LEU A 97 -4.53 2.72 2.83
C LEU A 97 -5.38 1.51 2.45
N LEU A 98 -5.22 1.04 1.21
CA LEU A 98 -5.86 -0.19 0.75
C LEU A 98 -4.86 -1.33 0.90
N LEU A 99 -5.01 -2.14 1.94
CA LEU A 99 -3.99 -3.11 2.35
C LEU A 99 -4.47 -4.54 2.16
N ALA A 100 -3.63 -5.33 1.49
CA ALA A 100 -3.73 -6.79 1.39
C ALA A 100 -2.80 -7.46 2.40
N GLY A 101 -3.37 -8.23 3.32
CA GLY A 101 -2.63 -8.93 4.37
C GLY A 101 -3.30 -10.23 4.78
N LYS A 102 -2.62 -11.02 5.61
CA LYS A 102 -3.20 -12.21 6.23
C LYS A 102 -3.79 -11.86 7.59
N LYS A 103 -5.00 -12.35 7.86
CA LYS A 103 -5.66 -12.25 9.16
C LYS A 103 -6.39 -13.56 9.46
N ASP A 104 -6.13 -14.16 10.60
CA ASP A 104 -6.82 -15.37 11.09
C ASP A 104 -6.88 -16.53 10.06
N GLY A 105 -5.78 -16.73 9.31
CA GLY A 105 -5.68 -17.75 8.27
C GLY A 105 -6.38 -17.41 6.93
N ASN A 106 -7.04 -16.25 6.86
CA ASN A 106 -7.61 -15.68 5.65
C ASN A 106 -6.68 -14.64 5.04
N VAL A 107 -6.83 -14.41 3.74
CA VAL A 107 -6.32 -13.21 3.09
C VAL A 107 -7.44 -12.18 3.01
N GLU A 108 -7.11 -10.95 3.35
CA GLU A 108 -8.04 -9.83 3.32
C GLU A 108 -7.45 -8.67 2.53
N LEU A 109 -8.30 -8.00 1.75
CA LEU A 109 -8.06 -6.67 1.22
C LEU A 109 -9.01 -5.72 1.96
N ALA A 110 -8.47 -4.75 2.70
CA ALA A 110 -9.29 -3.86 3.51
C ALA A 110 -8.75 -2.42 3.53
N TRP A 111 -9.66 -1.47 3.75
CA TRP A 111 -9.30 -0.09 4.00
C TRP A 111 -8.76 0.11 5.42
N TRP A 112 -7.76 0.98 5.56
CA TRP A 112 -7.23 1.47 6.83
C TRP A 112 -7.14 2.99 6.77
N ASN A 113 -7.87 3.66 7.66
CA ASN A 113 -8.14 5.09 7.53
C ASN A 113 -7.53 5.86 8.70
N THR A 114 -6.82 6.94 8.40
CA THR A 114 -6.43 7.95 9.39
C THR A 114 -7.19 9.25 9.14
N LYS A 115 -7.55 9.94 10.22
CA LYS A 115 -8.12 11.30 10.21
C LYS A 115 -7.28 12.29 11.03
N ASP A 116 -6.15 11.84 11.54
CA ASP A 116 -5.27 12.57 12.45
C ASP A 116 -3.81 12.60 11.95
N GLY A 117 -3.62 12.41 10.64
CA GLY A 117 -2.31 12.45 10.00
C GLY A 117 -1.40 11.32 10.41
N GLY A 118 -1.97 10.13 10.62
CA GLY A 118 -1.25 8.89 10.90
C GLY A 118 -0.98 8.63 12.39
N LYS A 119 -1.54 9.42 13.32
CA LYS A 119 -1.41 9.10 14.75
C LYS A 119 -2.17 7.82 15.11
N SER A 120 -3.30 7.57 14.45
CA SER A 120 -4.06 6.33 14.56
C SER A 120 -4.60 5.89 13.21
N PHE A 121 -4.81 4.58 13.08
CA PHE A 121 -5.50 3.99 11.93
C PHE A 121 -6.69 3.15 12.38
N LYS A 122 -7.82 3.32 11.69
CA LYS A 122 -9.01 2.51 11.89
C LYS A 122 -9.24 1.63 10.68
N LYS A 123 -9.31 0.32 10.89
CA LYS A 123 -9.74 -0.63 9.86
C LYS A 123 -11.17 -0.27 9.45
N GLY A 124 -11.38 -0.15 8.14
CA GLY A 124 -12.67 0.09 7.51
C GLY A 124 -13.20 -1.17 6.84
N GLU A 125 -13.85 -0.97 5.71
CA GLU A 125 -14.49 -2.03 4.93
C GLU A 125 -13.49 -3.06 4.40
N VAL A 126 -13.90 -4.33 4.41
CA VAL A 126 -13.17 -5.45 3.82
C VAL A 126 -13.73 -5.72 2.43
N LEU A 127 -12.92 -5.46 1.40
CA LEU A 127 -13.32 -5.56 -0.01
C LEU A 127 -13.13 -6.97 -0.58
N TYR A 128 -12.25 -7.76 0.01
CA TYR A 128 -12.00 -9.14 -0.38
C TYR A 128 -11.61 -9.97 0.83
N ASN A 129 -12.18 -11.17 0.95
CA ASN A 129 -11.82 -12.12 1.99
C ASN A 129 -11.91 -13.56 1.46
N ARG A 130 -10.82 -14.33 1.55
CA ARG A 130 -10.79 -15.75 1.17
C ARG A 130 -9.88 -16.57 2.09
N LYS A 131 -10.29 -17.80 2.36
CA LYS A 131 -9.49 -18.79 3.10
C LYS A 131 -8.29 -19.24 2.27
N LYS A 132 -7.11 -19.32 2.91
CA LYS A 132 -5.91 -20.03 2.43
C LYS A 132 -5.37 -19.67 1.02
N SER A 133 -5.83 -18.58 0.39
CA SER A 133 -5.25 -18.07 -0.87
C SER A 133 -4.35 -16.88 -0.56
N GLY A 134 -3.18 -16.77 -1.20
CA GLY A 134 -2.48 -15.49 -1.27
C GLY A 134 -3.14 -14.58 -2.31
N ILE A 135 -3.01 -13.26 -2.13
CA ILE A 135 -3.30 -12.28 -3.19
C ILE A 135 -2.11 -11.36 -3.41
N THR A 136 -2.00 -10.82 -4.62
CA THR A 136 -1.12 -9.70 -4.93
C THR A 136 -1.93 -8.56 -5.51
N THR A 137 -1.67 -7.34 -5.07
CA THR A 137 -2.38 -6.14 -5.48
C THR A 137 -1.57 -5.34 -6.49
N SER A 138 -2.25 -4.74 -7.47
CA SER A 138 -1.70 -3.59 -8.20
C SER A 138 -1.63 -2.36 -7.30
N ALA A 139 -1.04 -1.27 -7.80
CA ALA A 139 -1.36 0.06 -7.30
C ALA A 139 -2.85 0.37 -7.52
N ILE A 140 -3.38 1.37 -6.81
CA ILE A 140 -4.72 1.89 -7.07
C ILE A 140 -4.75 2.45 -8.49
N ILE A 141 -5.82 2.12 -9.21
CA ILE A 141 -6.03 2.54 -10.59
C ILE A 141 -6.03 4.07 -10.65
N ARG A 142 -5.24 4.62 -11.58
CA ARG A 142 -5.25 6.06 -11.84
C ARG A 142 -6.64 6.49 -12.29
N ASN A 143 -7.19 7.53 -11.66
CA ASN A 143 -8.57 7.98 -11.88
C ASN A 143 -9.61 6.88 -11.63
N ALA A 144 -9.36 6.02 -10.63
CA ALA A 144 -10.24 4.92 -10.25
C ALA A 144 -11.70 5.37 -10.04
N HIS A 145 -12.62 4.72 -10.73
CA HIS A 145 -14.05 4.76 -10.42
C HIS A 145 -14.30 4.01 -9.09
N PRO A 146 -15.31 4.37 -8.28
CA PRO A 146 -15.69 3.63 -7.07
C PRO A 146 -15.83 2.12 -7.27
N ASN A 147 -16.38 1.69 -8.40
CA ASN A 147 -16.51 0.26 -8.71
C ASN A 147 -15.19 -0.40 -9.15
N ALA A 148 -14.13 0.35 -9.43
CA ALA A 148 -12.88 -0.15 -10.00
C ALA A 148 -11.67 0.56 -9.38
N ARG A 149 -11.29 0.14 -8.16
CA ARG A 149 -10.17 0.70 -7.39
C ARG A 149 -8.85 0.03 -7.67
N VAL A 150 -8.83 -1.31 -7.68
CA VAL A 150 -7.58 -2.08 -7.69
C VAL A 150 -7.77 -3.38 -8.45
N ILE A 151 -6.70 -3.87 -9.06
CA ILE A 151 -6.64 -5.22 -9.62
C ILE A 151 -5.92 -6.11 -8.61
N ILE A 152 -6.52 -7.25 -8.29
CA ILE A 152 -5.86 -8.28 -7.47
C ILE A 152 -5.73 -9.58 -8.26
N SER A 153 -4.61 -10.27 -8.07
CA SER A 153 -4.46 -11.65 -8.49
C SER A 153 -4.63 -12.56 -7.27
N GLY A 154 -5.45 -13.60 -7.41
CA GLY A 154 -5.57 -14.68 -6.43
C GLY A 154 -4.81 -15.92 -6.89
N ASN A 155 -4.46 -16.77 -5.93
CA ASN A 155 -3.88 -18.07 -6.23
C ASN A 155 -4.90 -19.00 -6.91
N HIS A 156 -4.46 -19.71 -7.94
CA HIS A 156 -5.16 -20.81 -8.59
C HIS A 156 -4.14 -21.93 -8.87
N LYS A 157 -4.61 -23.17 -9.00
CA LYS A 157 -3.75 -24.31 -9.38
C LYS A 157 -3.75 -24.38 -10.90
N GLY A 158 -2.58 -24.26 -11.53
CA GLY A 158 -2.42 -24.26 -12.99
C GLY A 158 -1.66 -23.02 -13.47
N ASP A 159 -1.61 -22.84 -14.80
CA ASP A 159 -0.79 -21.80 -15.44
C ASP A 159 -1.40 -20.39 -15.34
N TYR A 160 -2.70 -20.32 -15.06
CA TYR A 160 -3.44 -19.05 -14.97
C TYR A 160 -3.69 -18.63 -13.52
N LYS A 161 -3.73 -17.32 -13.27
CA LYS A 161 -4.17 -16.75 -12.00
C LYS A 161 -5.56 -16.15 -12.14
N LYS A 162 -6.38 -16.31 -11.09
CA LYS A 162 -7.67 -15.60 -11.02
C LYS A 162 -7.41 -14.12 -10.83
N MET A 163 -7.87 -13.30 -11.77
CA MET A 163 -7.76 -11.85 -11.71
C MET A 163 -9.10 -11.26 -11.31
N TYR A 164 -9.08 -10.27 -10.42
CA TYR A 164 -10.28 -9.58 -9.97
C TYR A 164 -10.06 -8.08 -10.07
N LEU A 165 -11.03 -7.39 -10.67
CA LEU A 165 -11.18 -5.95 -10.54
C LEU A 165 -12.06 -5.69 -9.30
N VAL A 166 -11.55 -4.92 -8.34
CA VAL A 166 -12.20 -4.71 -7.04
C VAL A 166 -12.53 -3.23 -6.86
N GLY A 167 -13.79 -2.95 -6.50
CA GLY A 167 -14.29 -1.63 -6.15
C GLY A 167 -14.57 -1.48 -4.65
N ASP A 168 -15.20 -0.37 -4.29
CA ASP A 168 -15.59 -0.04 -2.92
C ASP A 168 -16.59 -1.05 -2.32
N HIS A 169 -17.29 -1.82 -3.16
CA HIS A 169 -18.22 -2.89 -2.73
C HIS A 169 -17.70 -4.30 -3.05
N GLY A 170 -16.39 -4.46 -3.25
CA GLY A 170 -15.75 -5.73 -3.54
C GLY A 170 -15.57 -6.04 -5.03
N PRO A 171 -15.32 -7.31 -5.40
CA PRO A 171 -15.02 -7.69 -6.77
C PRO A 171 -16.20 -7.43 -7.72
N ILE A 172 -15.94 -6.77 -8.85
CA ILE A 172 -16.92 -6.62 -9.92
C ILE A 172 -17.21 -8.00 -10.50
N LYS A 173 -18.49 -8.35 -10.58
CA LYS A 173 -18.96 -9.57 -11.27
C LYS A 173 -19.29 -9.21 -12.71
N ARG A 174 -18.87 -10.05 -13.65
CA ARG A 174 -19.40 -10.01 -15.02
C ARG A 174 -20.83 -10.53 -15.04
N LEU A 175 -21.65 -10.02 -15.96
CA LEU A 175 -22.94 -10.63 -16.24
C LEU A 175 -22.71 -12.05 -16.79
N LYS A 176 -23.54 -13.00 -16.38
CA LYS A 176 -23.42 -14.38 -16.85
C LYS A 176 -23.52 -14.50 -18.36
N THR A 177 -24.30 -13.61 -19.00
CA THR A 177 -24.49 -13.52 -20.45
C THR A 177 -23.27 -13.04 -21.22
N GLU A 178 -22.31 -12.40 -20.54
CA GLU A 178 -21.08 -11.83 -21.13
C GLU A 178 -19.84 -12.64 -20.74
N ALA A 179 -20.03 -13.73 -19.98
CA ALA A 179 -18.96 -14.62 -19.57
C ALA A 179 -18.84 -15.73 -20.62
N ASP A 180 -17.87 -15.59 -21.53
CA ASP A 180 -17.37 -16.74 -22.28
C ASP A 180 -16.86 -17.77 -21.25
N GLN A 181 -17.57 -18.88 -21.12
CA GLN A 181 -17.11 -20.01 -20.34
C GLN A 181 -15.89 -20.56 -21.09
N LEU A 182 -14.70 -20.45 -20.50
CA LEU A 182 -13.72 -21.50 -20.75
C LEU A 182 -14.31 -22.71 -20.02
N ASP A 183 -14.95 -23.60 -20.76
CA ASP A 183 -15.39 -24.88 -20.23
C ASP A 183 -14.17 -25.55 -19.56
N GLU A 184 -14.25 -25.81 -18.26
CA GLU A 184 -13.34 -26.72 -17.53
C GLU A 184 -13.87 -28.16 -17.64
#